data_AF-T1JC37-F1
#
_entry.id   AF-T1JC37-F1
#
_cell.length_a   1.000
_cell.length_b   1.000
_cell.length_c   1.000
_cell.angle_alpha   90.00
_cell.angle_beta   90.00
_cell.angle_gamma   90.00
#
_symmetry.space_group_name_H-M   'P 1'
#
loop_
_entity.id
_entity.type
_entity.pdbx_description
1 polymer ?
#
loop_
_entity_poly.entity_id
_entity_poly.type
_entity_poly.pdbx_seq_one_letter_code
_entity_poly.pdbx_strand_id
1 'polypeptide(L)'
;MGPSMILTDDCTSERNALKSTYIAVWRWLWDSKHRIHLDHRRHLYHLFKVILYSNAKESLNTSYETLLTDKTVLNYPNYIRHIKDLFERREEWALYFRLNSLTRGVNTNNFAEASFRIIKDVILGRTKAFSIIQLIDFVTKKLELYYQQRILSVAYNRLRPDMLSKLTTMRSQLTNNDIHKLNDEEYQVNSEKKNGVVYNVNTAIGTCTCYVGCTGKLCKHQWAVINYCNATIENYTVNDIRQRQQLYSIATGHEKSIDFFQPLYTTACSLQIEKETEKQTANDITAPLSQGSNEETQIQEHQCDDLNTRDCRIQLAEVFEDLLTNVNEKQDIFQPAILSFVNSYNSLKTDA
;
A
#
# COMPACT_ATOMS: atom_id res chain seq x y z
N MET A 1 13.51 29.35 -7.75
CA MET A 1 12.41 28.55 -8.35
C MET A 1 11.48 28.13 -7.22
N GLY A 2 10.18 28.45 -7.32
CA GLY A 2 9.19 28.02 -6.33
C GLY A 2 8.67 26.61 -6.62
N PRO A 3 7.87 26.01 -5.72
CA PRO A 3 7.25 24.71 -5.95
C PRO A 3 6.34 24.76 -7.19
N SER A 4 6.40 23.73 -8.03
CA SER A 4 5.57 23.60 -9.24
C SER A 4 4.11 23.22 -8.94
N MET A 5 3.84 22.68 -7.75
CA MET A 5 2.50 22.33 -7.28
C MET A 5 2.43 22.35 -5.74
N ILE A 6 1.35 22.89 -5.18
CA ILE A 6 1.07 22.89 -3.75
C ILE A 6 -0.34 22.32 -3.53
N LEU A 7 -0.48 21.45 -2.54
CA LEU A 7 -1.74 20.80 -2.17
C LEU A 7 -2.02 21.10 -0.69
N THR A 8 -3.15 21.75 -0.39
CA THR A 8 -3.50 22.19 0.98
C THR A 8 -4.95 21.84 1.33
N ASP A 9 -5.31 21.97 2.62
CA ASP A 9 -6.70 21.86 3.06
C ASP A 9 -7.47 23.16 2.73
N ASP A 10 -8.79 23.10 2.88
CA ASP A 10 -9.72 24.21 2.71
C ASP A 10 -9.61 25.23 3.85
N CYS A 11 -8.51 25.98 3.84
CA CYS A 11 -8.28 27.10 4.74
C CYS A 11 -8.32 28.41 3.96
N THR A 12 -9.18 29.34 4.40
CA THR A 12 -9.37 30.61 3.68
C THR A 12 -8.10 31.46 3.72
N SER A 13 -7.36 31.40 4.83
CA SER A 13 -6.06 32.04 4.98
C SER A 13 -5.01 31.45 4.04
N GLU A 14 -4.96 30.12 3.90
CA GLU A 14 -4.02 29.46 2.99
C GLU A 14 -4.35 29.76 1.53
N ARG A 15 -5.64 29.76 1.16
CA ARG A 15 -6.07 30.14 -0.19
C ARG A 15 -5.69 31.58 -0.54
N ASN A 16 -5.87 32.51 0.39
CA ASN A 16 -5.50 33.90 0.17
C ASN A 16 -3.98 34.08 0.05
N ALA A 17 -3.21 33.30 0.82
CA ALA A 17 -1.76 33.34 0.79
C ALA A 17 -1.16 32.65 -0.46
N LEU A 18 -1.74 31.54 -0.89
CA LEU A 18 -1.20 30.66 -1.94
C LEU A 18 -1.91 30.79 -3.28
N LYS A 19 -3.03 31.53 -3.36
CA LYS A 19 -3.95 31.57 -4.51
C LYS A 19 -4.33 30.17 -5.00
N SER A 20 -4.43 29.21 -4.09
CA SER A 20 -4.74 27.81 -4.41
C SER A 20 -6.25 27.55 -4.43
N THR A 21 -6.70 26.64 -5.30
CA THR A 21 -8.11 26.23 -5.39
C THR A 21 -8.32 24.86 -4.79
N TYR A 22 -9.43 24.72 -4.07
CA TYR A 22 -9.93 23.46 -3.54
C TYR A 22 -11.41 23.28 -3.89
N ILE A 23 -11.85 22.02 -4.03
CA ILE A 23 -13.27 21.69 -4.16
C ILE A 23 -13.82 21.14 -2.84
N ALA A 24 -14.60 21.95 -2.11
CA ALA A 24 -15.29 21.51 -0.91
C ALA A 24 -16.80 21.34 -1.12
N VAL A 25 -17.25 20.82 -2.27
CA VAL A 25 -18.70 20.70 -2.57
C VAL A 25 -19.44 19.95 -1.47
N TRP A 26 -18.83 18.93 -0.86
CA TRP A 26 -19.44 18.27 0.30
C TRP A 26 -19.63 19.24 1.47
N ARG A 27 -18.60 19.96 1.93
CA ARG A 27 -18.75 20.94 3.02
C ARG A 27 -19.78 22.02 2.67
N TRP A 28 -19.77 22.50 1.41
CA TRP A 28 -20.72 23.47 0.91
C TRP A 28 -22.17 22.98 1.01
N LEU A 29 -22.45 21.73 0.62
CA LEU A 29 -23.78 21.12 0.71
C LEU A 29 -24.29 20.98 2.16
N TRP A 30 -23.39 20.92 3.13
CA TRP A 30 -23.71 20.76 4.55
C TRP A 30 -23.78 22.09 5.32
N ASP A 31 -23.38 23.21 4.71
CA ASP A 31 -23.55 24.54 5.31
C ASP A 31 -25.04 24.93 5.32
N SER A 32 -25.55 25.22 6.52
CA SER A 32 -26.95 25.58 6.75
C SER A 32 -27.38 26.83 5.99
N LYS A 33 -26.45 27.74 5.65
CA LYS A 33 -26.71 28.96 4.89
C LYS A 33 -27.24 28.68 3.48
N HIS A 34 -26.91 27.53 2.91
CA HIS A 34 -27.31 27.16 1.54
C HIS A 34 -28.66 26.44 1.48
N ARG A 35 -29.28 26.12 2.62
CA ARG A 35 -30.65 25.56 2.74
C ARG A 35 -30.91 24.34 1.84
N ILE A 36 -29.92 23.46 1.70
CA ILE A 36 -30.07 22.21 0.96
C ILE A 36 -30.71 21.15 1.85
N HIS A 37 -31.80 20.53 1.39
CA HIS A 37 -32.49 19.45 2.13
C HIS A 37 -31.56 18.25 2.33
N LEU A 38 -31.58 17.66 3.53
CA LEU A 38 -30.68 16.58 3.93
C LEU A 38 -30.70 15.40 2.95
N ASP A 39 -31.91 14.96 2.56
CA ASP A 39 -32.09 13.82 1.65
C ASP A 39 -31.51 14.07 0.25
N HIS A 40 -31.44 15.32 -0.18
CA HIS A 40 -30.95 15.66 -1.51
C HIS A 40 -29.42 15.79 -1.55
N ARG A 41 -28.75 16.06 -0.42
CA ARG A 41 -27.29 16.30 -0.38
C ARG A 41 -26.48 15.15 -0.96
N ARG A 42 -26.85 13.91 -0.65
CA ARG A 42 -26.15 12.71 -1.14
C ARG A 42 -26.27 12.59 -2.65
N HIS A 43 -27.45 12.82 -3.20
CA HIS A 43 -27.71 12.80 -4.65
C HIS A 43 -26.95 13.91 -5.37
N LEU A 44 -27.04 15.15 -4.88
CA LEU A 44 -26.33 16.30 -5.45
C LEU A 44 -24.81 16.07 -5.47
N TYR A 45 -24.25 15.55 -4.37
CA TYR A 45 -22.83 15.21 -4.32
C TYR A 45 -22.47 14.05 -5.24
N HIS A 46 -23.35 13.05 -5.39
CA HIS A 46 -23.11 11.95 -6.31
C HIS A 46 -22.99 12.43 -7.75
N LEU A 47 -23.91 13.28 -8.22
CA LEU A 47 -23.84 13.89 -9.55
C LEU A 47 -22.52 14.65 -9.75
N PHE A 48 -22.15 15.48 -8.76
CA PHE A 48 -20.87 16.19 -8.81
C PHE A 48 -19.67 15.23 -8.82
N LYS A 49 -19.73 14.15 -8.05
CA LYS A 49 -18.68 13.13 -7.99
C LYS A 49 -18.46 12.46 -9.35
N VAL A 50 -19.50 12.24 -10.15
CA VAL A 50 -19.37 11.71 -11.51
C VAL A 50 -18.55 12.67 -12.39
N ILE A 51 -18.79 13.97 -12.29
CA ILE A 51 -18.00 14.99 -13.00
C ILE A 51 -16.54 14.96 -12.51
N LEU A 52 -16.34 14.95 -11.20
CA LEU A 52 -15.01 14.94 -10.57
C LEU A 52 -14.12 13.79 -11.06
N TYR A 53 -14.69 12.60 -11.20
CA TYR A 53 -13.97 11.38 -11.59
C TYR A 53 -14.10 11.00 -13.07
N SER A 54 -14.62 11.90 -13.91
CA SER A 54 -14.65 11.67 -15.36
C SER A 54 -13.22 11.59 -15.91
N ASN A 55 -12.96 10.54 -16.69
CA ASN A 55 -11.64 10.22 -17.24
C ASN A 55 -11.44 10.68 -18.69
N ALA A 56 -12.48 11.26 -19.31
CA ALA A 56 -12.47 11.77 -20.68
C ALA A 56 -13.23 13.10 -20.76
N LYS A 57 -12.84 13.96 -21.70
CA LYS A 57 -13.46 15.27 -21.92
C LYS A 57 -14.96 15.18 -22.23
N GLU A 58 -15.32 14.23 -23.10
CA GLU A 58 -16.71 13.97 -23.48
C GLU A 58 -17.55 13.54 -22.28
N SER A 59 -17.05 12.58 -21.49
CA SER A 59 -17.70 12.11 -20.26
C SER A 59 -17.86 13.23 -19.24
N LEU A 60 -16.85 14.10 -19.09
CA LEU A 60 -16.90 15.25 -18.18
C LEU A 60 -18.01 16.23 -18.58
N ASN A 61 -18.09 16.59 -19.86
CA ASN A 61 -19.11 17.52 -20.36
C ASN A 61 -20.51 16.91 -20.27
N THR A 62 -20.69 15.65 -20.68
CA THR A 62 -21.99 14.96 -20.58
C THR A 62 -22.47 14.86 -19.14
N SER A 63 -21.57 14.56 -18.20
CA SER A 63 -21.91 14.49 -16.77
C SER A 63 -22.28 15.87 -16.20
N TYR A 64 -21.64 16.93 -16.68
CA TYR A 64 -21.96 18.31 -16.29
C TYR A 64 -23.35 18.72 -16.78
N GLU A 65 -23.67 18.47 -18.05
CA GLU A 65 -25.01 18.72 -18.60
C GLU A 65 -26.08 17.88 -17.90
N THR A 66 -25.77 16.63 -17.57
CA THR A 66 -26.67 15.75 -16.80
C THR A 66 -26.95 16.31 -15.41
N LEU A 67 -25.95 16.87 -14.73
CA LEU A 67 -26.13 17.53 -13.44
C LEU A 67 -27.04 18.76 -13.57
N LEU A 68 -26.84 19.60 -14.59
CA LEU A 68 -27.63 20.83 -14.76
C LEU A 68 -29.10 20.57 -15.14
N THR A 69 -29.38 19.41 -15.73
CA THR A 69 -30.74 19.00 -16.16
C THR A 69 -31.45 18.13 -15.12
N ASP A 70 -30.80 17.75 -14.02
CA ASP A 70 -31.38 16.90 -12.98
C ASP A 70 -32.52 17.61 -12.23
N LYS A 71 -33.65 16.92 -12.07
CA LYS A 71 -34.87 17.45 -11.43
C LYS A 71 -34.64 17.92 -10.00
N THR A 72 -33.75 17.27 -9.26
CA THR A 72 -33.44 17.63 -7.87
C THR A 72 -32.54 18.85 -7.82
N VAL A 73 -31.59 18.96 -8.75
CA VAL A 73 -30.68 20.12 -8.89
C VAL A 73 -31.44 21.39 -9.25
N LEU A 74 -32.44 21.30 -10.14
CA LEU A 74 -33.27 22.43 -10.56
C LEU A 74 -34.00 23.12 -9.39
N ASN A 75 -34.24 22.42 -8.28
CA ASN A 75 -34.83 22.99 -7.07
C ASN A 75 -33.87 23.89 -6.28
N TYR A 76 -32.57 23.93 -6.63
CA TYR A 76 -31.54 24.65 -5.89
C TYR A 76 -30.73 25.61 -6.80
N PRO A 77 -31.24 26.81 -7.11
CA PRO A 77 -30.56 27.78 -7.98
C PRO A 77 -29.19 28.22 -7.46
N ASN A 78 -29.04 28.29 -6.14
CA ASN A 78 -27.77 28.60 -5.47
C ASN A 78 -26.71 27.50 -5.71
N TYR A 79 -27.12 26.24 -5.73
CA TYR A 79 -26.22 25.12 -6.05
C TYR A 79 -25.81 25.15 -7.51
N ILE A 80 -26.74 25.43 -8.43
CA ILE A 80 -26.44 25.58 -9.86
C ILE A 80 -25.39 26.68 -10.08
N ARG A 81 -25.56 27.84 -9.44
CA ARG A 81 -24.56 28.93 -9.51
C ARG A 81 -23.20 28.48 -9.00
N HIS A 82 -23.17 27.86 -7.82
CA HIS A 82 -21.92 27.35 -7.23
C HIS A 82 -21.21 26.36 -8.15
N ILE A 83 -21.95 25.44 -8.78
CA ILE A 83 -21.39 24.45 -9.71
C ILE A 83 -20.88 25.11 -10.99
N LYS A 84 -21.56 26.12 -11.53
CA LYS A 84 -21.08 26.87 -12.70
C LYS A 84 -19.75 27.57 -12.41
N ASP A 85 -19.68 28.33 -11.31
CA ASP A 85 -18.46 29.04 -10.89
C ASP A 85 -17.30 28.05 -10.62
N LEU A 86 -17.62 26.86 -10.11
CA LEU A 86 -16.64 25.80 -9.87
C LEU A 86 -16.16 25.16 -11.18
N PHE A 87 -17.05 24.97 -12.15
CA PHE A 87 -16.76 24.34 -13.43
C PHE A 87 -15.90 25.21 -14.36
N GLU A 88 -15.93 26.54 -14.20
CA GLU A 88 -14.97 27.43 -14.86
C GLU A 88 -13.53 27.05 -14.53
N ARG A 89 -13.28 26.61 -13.30
CA ARG A 89 -11.98 26.18 -12.79
C ARG A 89 -11.75 24.66 -12.84
N ARG A 90 -12.50 23.93 -13.68
CA ARG A 90 -12.44 22.45 -13.77
C ARG A 90 -11.07 21.87 -14.05
N GLU A 91 -10.19 22.62 -14.72
CA GLU A 91 -8.82 22.20 -15.02
C GLU A 91 -7.99 21.97 -13.75
N GLU A 92 -8.32 22.68 -12.67
CA GLU A 92 -7.59 22.64 -11.41
C GLU A 92 -7.92 21.38 -10.61
N TRP A 93 -9.03 20.70 -10.91
CA TRP A 93 -9.59 19.74 -9.98
C TRP A 93 -10.19 18.46 -10.58
N ALA A 94 -10.65 18.48 -11.84
CA ALA A 94 -11.25 17.31 -12.46
C ALA A 94 -10.16 16.27 -12.78
N LEU A 95 -10.49 14.99 -12.58
CA LEU A 95 -9.54 13.88 -12.74
C LEU A 95 -8.90 13.89 -14.14
N TYR A 96 -9.69 14.10 -15.18
CA TYR A 96 -9.22 14.18 -16.58
C TYR A 96 -8.00 15.10 -16.75
N PHE A 97 -8.05 16.32 -16.20
CA PHE A 97 -6.94 17.27 -16.30
C PHE A 97 -5.78 16.92 -15.36
N ARG A 98 -6.06 16.27 -14.23
CA ARG A 98 -5.06 15.91 -13.21
C ARG A 98 -4.29 14.63 -13.52
N LEU A 99 -4.76 13.78 -14.43
CA LEU A 99 -4.07 12.53 -14.81
C LEU A 99 -2.67 12.79 -15.38
N ASN A 100 -2.52 13.86 -16.17
CA ASN A 100 -1.23 14.26 -16.74
C ASN A 100 -0.41 15.18 -15.81
N SER A 101 -0.94 15.51 -14.64
CA SER A 101 -0.24 16.33 -13.66
C SER A 101 0.75 15.49 -12.83
N LEU A 102 1.67 16.15 -12.11
CA LEU A 102 2.61 15.49 -11.19
C LEU A 102 1.90 14.59 -10.15
N THR A 103 0.64 14.88 -9.81
CA THR A 103 -0.13 14.07 -8.86
C THR A 103 -0.75 12.81 -9.46
N ARG A 104 -0.71 12.62 -10.78
CA ARG A 104 -1.26 11.46 -11.50
C ARG A 104 -2.69 11.10 -11.08
N GLY A 105 -3.51 12.10 -10.76
CA GLY A 105 -4.88 11.93 -10.29
C GLY A 105 -5.05 11.37 -8.86
N VAL A 106 -3.97 11.23 -8.08
CA VAL A 106 -4.07 10.76 -6.69
C VAL A 106 -4.69 11.84 -5.80
N ASN A 107 -5.68 11.47 -4.99
CA ASN A 107 -6.31 12.41 -4.06
C ASN A 107 -5.43 12.64 -2.83
N THR A 108 -5.23 13.91 -2.48
CA THR A 108 -4.45 14.38 -1.33
C THR A 108 -4.86 13.73 -0.03
N ASN A 109 -6.16 13.53 0.17
CA ASN A 109 -6.72 12.90 1.36
C ASN A 109 -6.09 11.53 1.63
N ASN A 110 -5.78 10.76 0.60
CA ASN A 110 -5.20 9.43 0.80
C ASN A 110 -3.78 9.50 1.34
N PHE A 111 -2.96 10.44 0.84
CA PHE A 111 -1.59 10.63 1.33
C PHE A 111 -1.57 11.25 2.72
N ALA A 112 -2.37 12.31 2.92
CA ALA A 112 -2.48 12.96 4.21
C ALA A 112 -3.00 11.99 5.27
N GLU A 113 -4.13 11.31 5.04
CA GLU A 113 -4.70 10.35 5.99
C GLU A 113 -3.77 9.15 6.22
N ALA A 114 -3.10 8.62 5.20
CA ALA A 114 -2.15 7.53 5.40
C ALA A 114 -0.99 7.95 6.31
N SER A 115 -0.44 9.14 6.10
CA SER A 115 0.63 9.70 6.93
C SER A 115 0.15 10.03 8.34
N PHE A 116 -1.00 10.69 8.48
CA PHE A 116 -1.59 11.00 9.78
C PHE A 116 -2.03 9.77 10.55
N ARG A 117 -2.40 8.67 9.88
CA ARG A 117 -2.72 7.41 10.54
C ARG A 117 -1.50 6.85 11.27
N ILE A 118 -0.30 6.95 10.68
CA ILE A 118 0.94 6.55 11.35
C ILE A 118 1.13 7.38 12.62
N ILE A 119 0.98 8.70 12.52
CA ILE A 119 1.13 9.60 13.67
C ILE A 119 0.10 9.24 14.75
N LYS A 120 -1.18 9.14 14.39
CA LYS A 120 -2.28 8.89 15.34
C LYS A 120 -2.20 7.50 15.98
N ASP A 121 -2.00 6.45 15.17
CA ASP A 121 -2.15 5.08 15.65
C ASP A 121 -0.82 4.51 16.17
N VAL A 122 0.31 4.82 15.53
CA VAL A 122 1.63 4.25 15.90
C VAL A 122 2.39 5.15 16.86
N ILE A 123 2.47 6.45 16.59
CA ILE A 123 3.29 7.37 17.38
C ILE A 123 2.55 7.84 18.64
N LEU A 124 1.30 8.26 18.49
CA LEU A 124 0.47 8.80 19.57
C LEU A 124 -0.40 7.73 20.24
N GLY A 125 -0.73 6.63 19.56
CA GLY A 125 -1.56 5.57 20.15
C GLY A 125 -2.97 6.03 20.55
N ARG A 126 -3.67 6.67 19.60
CA ARG A 126 -5.10 7.03 19.43
C ARG A 126 -5.99 7.41 20.65
N THR A 127 -5.80 6.82 21.83
CA THR A 127 -6.69 6.91 22.99
C THR A 127 -6.07 7.64 24.19
N LYS A 128 -4.87 8.20 24.04
CA LYS A 128 -4.14 8.86 25.13
C LYS A 128 -4.17 10.38 24.96
N ALA A 129 -4.46 11.08 26.06
CA ALA A 129 -4.25 12.52 26.16
C ALA A 129 -2.77 12.78 26.49
N PHE A 130 -2.17 13.76 25.81
CA PHE A 130 -0.77 14.12 26.00
C PHE A 130 -0.61 15.62 26.23
N SER A 131 0.35 15.98 27.08
CA SER A 131 0.75 17.38 27.24
C SER A 131 1.50 17.87 25.99
N ILE A 132 1.58 19.19 25.82
CA ILE A 132 2.30 19.77 24.67
C ILE A 132 3.79 19.36 24.65
N ILE A 133 4.40 19.19 25.83
CA ILE A 133 5.78 18.74 25.99
C ILE A 133 5.93 17.30 25.48
N GLN A 134 4.97 16.42 25.82
CA GLN A 134 4.95 15.05 25.32
C GLN A 134 4.74 14.99 23.80
N LEU A 135 3.91 15.87 23.25
CA LEU A 135 3.71 15.95 21.80
C LEU A 135 5.01 16.34 21.07
N ILE A 136 5.75 17.32 21.62
CA ILE A 136 7.05 17.70 21.06
C ILE A 136 8.00 16.50 21.09
N ASP A 137 8.14 15.82 22.22
CA ASP A 137 9.00 14.64 22.35
C ASP A 137 8.63 13.51 21.35
N PHE A 138 7.33 13.28 21.13
CA PHE A 138 6.88 12.29 20.15
C PHE A 138 7.19 12.67 18.72
N VAL A 139 7.02 13.94 18.35
CA VAL A 139 7.32 14.42 17.00
C VAL A 139 8.83 14.45 16.75
N THR A 140 9.63 14.87 17.73
CA THR A 140 11.08 15.00 17.55
C THR A 140 11.83 13.69 17.72
N LYS A 141 11.37 12.75 18.56
CA LYS A 141 12.10 11.49 18.79
C LYS A 141 11.38 10.29 18.20
N LYS A 142 10.12 10.06 18.59
CA LYS A 142 9.42 8.81 18.21
C LYS A 142 9.12 8.75 16.72
N LEU A 143 8.70 9.86 16.12
CA LEU A 143 8.43 9.93 14.68
C LEU A 143 9.73 9.75 13.87
N GLU A 144 10.81 10.39 14.30
CA GLU A 144 12.14 10.26 13.68
C GLU A 144 12.63 8.80 13.75
N LEU A 145 12.65 8.21 14.95
CA LEU A 145 13.03 6.81 15.16
C LEU A 145 12.19 5.85 14.32
N TYR A 146 10.89 6.10 14.19
CA TYR A 146 10.01 5.30 13.35
C TYR A 146 10.45 5.32 11.88
N TYR A 147 10.70 6.51 11.31
CA TYR A 147 11.14 6.61 9.92
C TYR A 147 12.55 6.05 9.72
N GLN A 148 13.46 6.29 10.66
CA GLN A 148 14.80 5.69 10.66
C GLN A 148 14.73 4.16 10.60
N GLN A 149 13.95 3.53 11.48
CA GLN A 149 13.78 2.08 11.49
C GLN A 149 13.17 1.56 10.17
N ARG A 150 12.24 2.31 9.57
CA ARG A 150 11.66 1.94 8.28
C ARG A 150 12.67 1.99 7.15
N ILE A 151 13.48 3.04 7.07
CA ILE A 151 14.53 3.15 6.05
C ILE A 151 15.56 2.05 6.27
N LEU A 152 15.98 1.81 7.51
CA LEU A 152 16.91 0.74 7.86
C LEU A 152 16.38 -0.66 7.50
N SER A 153 15.08 -0.91 7.68
CA SER A 153 14.48 -2.19 7.28
C SER A 153 14.66 -2.45 5.79
N VAL A 154 14.53 -1.42 4.95
CA VAL A 154 14.77 -1.51 3.51
C VAL A 154 16.27 -1.63 3.21
N ALA A 155 17.12 -0.84 3.87
CA ALA A 155 18.58 -0.90 3.69
C ALA A 155 19.15 -2.28 4.04
N TYR A 156 18.60 -2.96 5.05
CA TYR A 156 18.98 -4.33 5.42
C TYR A 156 18.26 -5.42 4.60
N ASN A 157 17.55 -5.06 3.54
CA ASN A 157 16.76 -5.98 2.71
C ASN A 157 15.72 -6.79 3.51
N ARG A 158 15.24 -6.23 4.64
CA ARG A 158 14.15 -6.78 5.46
C ARG A 158 12.85 -6.14 5.01
N LEU A 159 12.43 -6.48 3.79
CA LEU A 159 11.11 -6.07 3.30
C LEU A 159 10.04 -6.75 4.15
N ARG A 160 9.07 -5.95 4.62
CA ARG A 160 7.98 -6.50 5.43
C ARG A 160 7.15 -7.50 4.61
N PRO A 161 6.67 -8.59 5.23
CA PRO A 161 5.83 -9.58 4.55
C PRO A 161 4.57 -8.98 3.90
N ASP A 162 4.01 -7.89 4.43
CA ASP A 162 2.84 -7.21 3.84
C ASP A 162 3.17 -6.37 2.60
N MET A 163 4.42 -5.93 2.46
CA MET A 163 4.92 -5.27 1.26
C MET A 163 5.30 -6.32 0.21
N LEU A 164 5.96 -7.40 0.67
CA LEU A 164 6.30 -8.54 -0.18
C LEU A 164 5.04 -9.22 -0.70
N SER A 165 4.01 -9.40 0.13
CA SER A 165 2.74 -10.02 -0.28
C SER A 165 2.01 -9.20 -1.33
N LYS A 166 2.03 -7.86 -1.26
CA LYS A 166 1.47 -7.03 -2.34
C LYS A 166 2.21 -7.19 -3.66
N LEU A 167 3.52 -7.46 -3.59
CA LEU A 167 4.34 -7.75 -4.76
C LEU A 167 4.15 -9.20 -5.25
N THR A 168 3.94 -10.18 -4.38
CA THR A 168 3.82 -11.61 -4.74
C THR A 168 2.38 -12.07 -5.00
N THR A 169 1.37 -11.35 -4.53
CA THR A 169 -0.06 -11.69 -4.69
C THR A 169 -0.64 -11.16 -6.01
N MET A 170 0.14 -10.44 -6.82
CA MET A 170 -0.23 -10.09 -8.19
C MET A 170 -0.19 -11.35 -9.07
N ARG A 171 -1.13 -12.28 -8.86
CA ARG A 171 -1.36 -13.41 -9.76
C ARG A 171 -1.89 -12.86 -11.07
N SER A 172 -1.00 -12.58 -12.02
CA SER A 172 -1.39 -12.37 -13.41
C SER A 172 -1.56 -13.72 -14.09
N GLN A 173 -2.60 -13.85 -14.92
CA GLN A 173 -2.73 -14.96 -15.87
C GLN A 173 -1.96 -14.68 -17.17
N LEU A 174 -1.32 -13.51 -17.26
CA LEU A 174 -0.47 -13.10 -18.37
C LEU A 174 0.73 -14.04 -18.51
N THR A 175 1.02 -14.40 -19.75
CA THR A 175 2.18 -15.20 -20.13
C THR A 175 3.21 -14.34 -20.86
N ASN A 176 4.41 -14.88 -21.11
CA ASN A 176 5.44 -14.17 -21.85
C ASN A 176 4.97 -13.76 -23.26
N ASN A 177 4.13 -14.59 -23.90
CA ASN A 177 3.58 -14.32 -25.23
C ASN A 177 2.62 -13.11 -25.27
N ASP A 178 2.10 -12.69 -24.11
CA ASP A 178 1.21 -11.54 -24.01
C ASP A 178 1.97 -10.21 -23.91
N ILE A 179 3.31 -10.27 -23.93
CA ILE A 179 4.20 -9.13 -23.76
C ILE A 179 5.02 -8.92 -25.03
N HIS A 180 4.88 -7.74 -25.61
CA HIS A 180 5.63 -7.31 -26.78
C HIS A 180 6.53 -6.15 -26.39
N LYS A 181 7.85 -6.37 -26.42
CA LYS A 181 8.84 -5.30 -26.18
C LYS A 181 8.85 -4.35 -27.38
N LEU A 182 8.62 -3.06 -27.15
CA LEU A 182 8.70 -2.02 -28.19
C LEU A 182 10.11 -1.40 -28.23
N ASN A 183 10.66 -1.07 -27.07
CA ASN A 183 12.01 -0.54 -26.88
C ASN A 183 12.52 -0.96 -25.48
N ASP A 184 13.69 -0.47 -25.05
CA ASP A 184 14.29 -0.88 -23.77
C ASP A 184 13.47 -0.50 -22.53
N GLU A 185 12.60 0.50 -22.66
CA GLU A 185 11.84 1.06 -21.54
C GLU A 185 10.31 0.92 -21.73
N GLU A 186 9.83 0.45 -22.88
CA GLU A 186 8.41 0.37 -23.23
C GLU A 186 8.01 -1.01 -23.74
N TYR A 187 6.90 -1.48 -23.18
CA TYR A 187 6.35 -2.80 -23.42
C TYR A 187 4.84 -2.67 -23.69
N GLN A 188 4.34 -3.42 -24.65
CA GLN A 188 2.92 -3.64 -24.86
C GLN A 188 2.49 -4.93 -24.17
N VAL A 189 1.41 -4.87 -23.40
CA VAL A 189 0.90 -6.02 -22.65
C VAL A 189 -0.59 -6.17 -22.93
N ASN A 190 -1.01 -7.36 -23.32
CA ASN A 190 -2.41 -7.66 -23.60
C ASN A 190 -3.26 -7.60 -22.32
N SER A 191 -4.53 -7.23 -22.49
CA SER A 191 -5.50 -7.24 -21.40
C SER A 191 -6.02 -8.65 -21.13
N GLU A 192 -5.82 -9.17 -19.91
CA GLU A 192 -6.37 -10.47 -19.49
C GLU A 192 -7.91 -10.59 -19.66
N LYS A 193 -8.64 -9.48 -19.55
CA LYS A 193 -10.12 -9.48 -19.48
C LYS A 193 -10.80 -9.07 -20.78
N LYS A 194 -10.08 -8.45 -21.71
CA LYS A 194 -10.67 -7.82 -22.91
C LYS A 194 -9.81 -8.14 -24.11
N ASN A 195 -10.31 -8.99 -24.99
CA ASN A 195 -9.63 -9.32 -26.24
C ASN A 195 -9.44 -8.05 -27.10
N GLY A 196 -8.25 -7.90 -27.67
CA GLY A 196 -7.89 -6.76 -28.54
C GLY A 196 -7.57 -5.46 -27.80
N VAL A 197 -7.62 -5.43 -26.46
CA VAL A 197 -7.16 -4.27 -25.68
C VAL A 197 -5.72 -4.49 -25.25
N VAL A 198 -4.84 -3.56 -25.59
CA VAL A 198 -3.42 -3.58 -25.22
C VAL A 198 -3.12 -2.39 -24.33
N TYR A 199 -2.27 -2.58 -23.34
CA TYR A 199 -1.77 -1.52 -22.47
C TYR A 199 -0.28 -1.32 -22.69
N ASN A 200 0.16 -0.06 -22.67
CA ASN A 200 1.56 0.29 -22.76
C ASN A 200 2.11 0.45 -21.33
N VAL A 201 3.23 -0.21 -21.05
CA VAL A 201 3.99 -0.13 -19.81
C VAL A 201 5.28 0.61 -20.13
N ASN A 202 5.57 1.69 -19.40
CA ASN A 202 6.85 2.38 -19.47
C ASN A 202 7.59 2.19 -18.13
N THR A 203 8.72 1.49 -18.18
CA THR A 203 9.51 1.09 -17.00
C THR A 203 10.35 2.24 -16.46
N ALA A 204 10.82 3.15 -17.31
CA ALA A 204 11.61 4.32 -16.90
C ALA A 204 10.81 5.27 -15.99
N ILE A 205 9.57 5.60 -16.35
CA ILE A 205 8.70 6.43 -15.50
C ILE A 205 7.83 5.62 -14.52
N GLY A 206 7.90 4.28 -14.63
CA GLY A 206 7.16 3.33 -13.80
C GLY A 206 5.64 3.46 -13.91
N THR A 207 5.10 3.59 -15.12
CA THR A 207 3.66 3.73 -15.37
C THR A 207 3.12 2.70 -16.36
N CYS A 208 1.79 2.56 -16.41
CA CYS A 208 1.10 1.77 -17.41
C CYS A 208 -0.21 2.44 -17.80
N THR A 209 -0.65 2.34 -19.05
CA THR A 209 -1.88 2.98 -19.54
C THR A 209 -3.18 2.38 -18.98
N CYS A 210 -3.11 1.28 -18.24
CA CYS A 210 -4.27 0.74 -17.54
C CYS A 210 -4.72 1.66 -16.38
N TYR A 211 -5.99 1.56 -15.99
CA TYR A 211 -6.60 2.40 -14.94
C TYR A 211 -5.85 2.39 -13.59
N VAL A 212 -5.17 1.29 -13.25
CA VAL A 212 -4.37 1.20 -12.02
C VAL A 212 -3.00 1.85 -12.22
N GLY A 213 -2.31 1.45 -13.29
CA GLY A 213 -0.93 1.85 -13.57
C GLY A 213 -0.77 3.33 -13.92
N CYS A 214 -1.81 3.97 -14.47
CA CYS A 214 -1.74 5.38 -14.86
C CYS A 214 -1.65 6.30 -13.64
N THR A 215 -2.09 5.82 -12.47
CA THR A 215 -1.95 6.52 -11.18
C THR A 215 -0.57 6.34 -10.54
N GLY A 216 0.33 5.59 -11.18
CA GLY A 216 1.64 5.25 -10.64
C GLY A 216 1.61 4.19 -9.55
N LYS A 217 0.55 3.37 -9.47
CA LYS A 217 0.54 2.14 -8.65
C LYS A 217 1.01 0.95 -9.48
N LEU A 218 1.72 0.01 -8.84
CA LEU A 218 2.11 -1.23 -9.50
C LEU A 218 0.86 -1.98 -9.94
N CYS A 219 0.75 -2.26 -11.23
CA CYS A 219 -0.33 -3.06 -11.80
C CYS A 219 0.19 -4.42 -12.27
N LYS A 220 -0.74 -5.35 -12.54
CA LYS A 220 -0.43 -6.68 -13.08
C LYS A 220 0.40 -6.66 -14.37
N HIS A 221 0.20 -5.67 -15.24
CA HIS A 221 0.96 -5.56 -16.49
C HIS A 221 2.42 -5.17 -16.22
N GLN A 222 2.64 -4.23 -15.30
CA GLN A 222 3.99 -3.85 -14.86
C GLN A 222 4.69 -5.01 -14.15
N TRP A 223 3.96 -5.74 -13.31
CA TRP A 223 4.47 -6.93 -12.64
C TRP A 223 4.87 -8.04 -13.62
N ALA A 224 4.05 -8.29 -14.64
CA ALA A 224 4.37 -9.25 -15.69
C ALA A 224 5.66 -8.86 -16.44
N VAL A 225 5.84 -7.58 -16.76
CA VAL A 225 7.07 -7.06 -17.39
C VAL A 225 8.30 -7.25 -16.48
N ILE A 226 8.19 -6.97 -15.18
CA ILE A 226 9.28 -7.20 -14.22
C ILE A 226 9.68 -8.67 -14.20
N ASN A 227 8.70 -9.58 -14.14
CA ASN A 227 8.98 -11.01 -13.98
C ASN A 227 9.43 -11.72 -15.25
N TYR A 228 8.80 -11.44 -16.39
CA TYR A 228 9.06 -12.17 -17.64
C TYR A 228 10.14 -11.53 -18.50
N CYS A 229 10.35 -10.21 -18.38
CA CYS A 229 11.35 -9.49 -19.17
C CYS A 229 12.58 -9.06 -18.35
N ASN A 230 12.63 -9.41 -17.06
CA ASN A 230 13.68 -9.00 -16.12
C ASN A 230 13.93 -7.47 -16.12
N ALA A 231 12.86 -6.70 -16.34
CA ALA A 231 12.94 -5.26 -16.39
C ALA A 231 12.91 -4.67 -14.96
N THR A 232 13.72 -3.64 -14.72
CA THR A 232 13.69 -2.90 -13.46
C THR A 232 12.72 -1.73 -13.56
N ILE A 233 11.97 -1.49 -12.49
CA ILE A 233 11.16 -0.28 -12.35
C ILE A 233 11.60 0.39 -11.05
N GLU A 234 12.26 1.53 -11.17
CA GLU A 234 12.94 2.22 -10.05
C GLU A 234 12.04 2.44 -8.83
N ASN A 235 10.74 2.64 -9.05
CA ASN A 235 9.77 2.89 -7.98
C ASN A 235 9.44 1.67 -7.10
N TYR A 236 9.85 0.45 -7.49
CA TYR A 236 9.40 -0.79 -6.83
C TYR A 236 10.53 -1.74 -6.43
N THR A 237 11.73 -1.56 -6.95
CA THR A 237 12.85 -2.46 -6.68
C THR A 237 13.98 -1.70 -5.97
N VAL A 238 14.02 -1.76 -4.65
CA VAL A 238 15.22 -1.38 -3.88
C VAL A 238 16.11 -2.61 -3.74
N ASN A 239 16.56 -3.14 -4.87
CA ASN A 239 17.46 -4.31 -4.89
C ASN A 239 18.92 -3.90 -5.16
N ASP A 240 19.17 -2.64 -5.54
CA ASP A 240 20.53 -2.16 -5.76
C ASP A 240 21.26 -1.93 -4.43
N ILE A 241 22.46 -2.49 -4.35
CA ILE A 241 23.37 -2.38 -3.22
C ILE A 241 23.72 -0.91 -2.94
N ARG A 242 23.91 -0.09 -3.98
CA ARG A 242 24.25 1.34 -3.81
C ARG A 242 23.08 2.12 -3.23
N GLN A 243 21.86 1.87 -3.70
CA GLN A 243 20.65 2.47 -3.13
C GLN A 243 20.48 2.10 -1.66
N ARG A 244 20.74 0.85 -1.28
CA ARG A 244 20.67 0.39 0.11
C ARG A 244 21.71 1.08 1.01
N GLN A 245 22.92 1.29 0.50
CA GLN A 245 23.95 2.07 1.20
C GLN A 245 23.52 3.54 1.39
N GLN A 246 22.97 4.18 0.37
CA GLN A 246 22.44 5.54 0.46
C GLN A 246 21.33 5.65 1.50
N LEU A 247 20.37 4.72 1.50
CA LEU A 247 19.29 4.67 2.48
C LEU A 247 19.84 4.49 3.91
N TYR A 248 20.86 3.65 4.09
CA TYR A 248 21.52 3.51 5.39
C TYR A 248 22.13 4.83 5.87
N SER A 249 22.84 5.54 4.98
CA SER A 249 23.43 6.84 5.29
C SER A 249 22.37 7.88 5.66
N ILE A 250 21.27 7.95 4.90
CA ILE A 250 20.13 8.83 5.22
C ILE A 250 19.54 8.51 6.61
N ALA A 251 19.42 7.24 6.96
CA ALA A 251 18.81 6.84 8.23
C ALA A 251 19.72 7.04 9.45
N THR A 252 21.03 6.96 9.29
CA THR A 252 21.97 6.94 10.42
C THR A 252 22.90 8.15 10.49
N GLY A 253 23.03 8.91 9.41
CA GLY A 253 24.06 9.93 9.25
C GLY A 253 25.47 9.35 9.06
N HIS A 254 25.61 8.03 8.86
CA HIS A 254 26.89 7.34 8.76
C HIS A 254 27.00 6.50 7.48
N GLU A 255 28.19 6.42 6.92
CA GLU A 255 28.48 5.54 5.80
C GLU A 255 28.99 4.18 6.26
N LYS A 256 28.51 3.12 5.62
CA LYS A 256 29.04 1.75 5.75
C LYS A 256 29.67 1.34 4.43
N SER A 257 30.66 0.43 4.48
CA SER A 257 31.23 -0.17 3.28
C SER A 257 30.14 -0.85 2.45
N ILE A 258 30.30 -0.83 1.13
CA ILE A 258 29.45 -1.54 0.16
C ILE A 258 29.39 -3.04 0.49
N ASP A 259 30.49 -3.60 1.00
CA ASP A 259 30.59 -5.03 1.33
C ASP A 259 29.57 -5.48 2.38
N PHE A 260 29.21 -4.58 3.30
CA PHE A 260 28.20 -4.86 4.33
C PHE A 260 26.82 -5.16 3.74
N PHE A 261 26.53 -4.62 2.55
CA PHE A 261 25.24 -4.78 1.89
C PHE A 261 25.22 -5.93 0.87
N GLN A 262 26.36 -6.58 0.62
CA GLN A 262 26.40 -7.74 -0.25
C GLN A 262 25.63 -8.92 0.36
N PRO A 263 25.02 -9.78 -0.47
CA PRO A 263 24.45 -11.04 0.00
C PRO A 263 25.51 -11.88 0.71
N LEU A 264 25.14 -12.55 1.80
CA LEU A 264 26.04 -13.44 2.54
C LEU A 264 26.45 -14.68 1.72
N TYR A 265 25.72 -14.98 0.66
CA TYR A 265 26.04 -16.01 -0.31
C TYR A 265 26.43 -15.36 -1.64
N THR A 266 27.66 -15.61 -2.09
CA THR A 266 28.04 -15.34 -3.50
C THR A 266 27.53 -16.52 -4.33
N THR A 267 26.23 -16.61 -4.53
CA THR A 267 25.71 -17.57 -5.51
C THR A 267 25.54 -16.82 -6.82
N ALA A 268 26.32 -17.21 -7.83
CA ALA A 268 25.96 -17.02 -9.23
C ALA A 268 24.64 -17.76 -9.48
N CYS A 269 23.52 -17.16 -9.07
CA CYS A 269 22.20 -17.71 -9.32
C CYS A 269 21.64 -17.02 -10.56
N SER A 270 22.10 -17.51 -11.71
CA SER A 270 21.22 -17.57 -12.89
C SER A 270 19.97 -18.30 -12.43
N LEU A 271 18.80 -17.67 -12.56
CA LEU A 271 17.51 -18.32 -12.34
C LEU A 271 17.38 -19.51 -13.31
N GLN A 272 17.82 -20.69 -12.90
CA GLN A 272 17.51 -21.95 -13.55
C GLN A 272 16.55 -22.71 -12.64
N ILE A 273 15.28 -22.65 -13.01
CA ILE A 273 14.25 -23.55 -12.50
C ILE A 273 14.56 -24.91 -13.13
N GLU A 274 15.31 -25.76 -12.44
CA GLU A 274 15.47 -27.15 -12.83
C GLU A 274 14.23 -27.95 -12.45
N LYS A 275 13.72 -28.68 -13.45
CA LYS A 275 12.57 -29.57 -13.37
C LYS A 275 12.94 -30.80 -12.55
N GLU A 276 12.16 -31.10 -11.51
CA GLU A 276 12.19 -32.40 -10.87
C GLU A 276 11.85 -33.49 -11.89
N THR A 277 12.76 -34.46 -12.06
CA THR A 277 12.42 -35.80 -12.53
C THR A 277 13.15 -36.82 -11.65
N GLU A 278 12.37 -37.78 -11.17
CA GLU A 278 12.61 -38.79 -10.15
C GLU A 278 13.89 -39.64 -10.30
N LYS A 279 14.51 -40.05 -9.17
CA LYS A 279 14.43 -41.42 -8.61
C LYS A 279 15.42 -41.66 -7.45
N GLN A 280 14.93 -42.42 -6.48
CA GLN A 280 15.63 -42.98 -5.32
C GLN A 280 16.84 -43.84 -5.70
N THR A 281 17.88 -43.82 -4.86
CA THR A 281 18.47 -45.03 -4.26
C THR A 281 19.41 -44.67 -3.11
N ALA A 282 19.35 -45.47 -2.05
CA ALA A 282 20.08 -45.35 -0.80
C ALA A 282 21.56 -45.78 -0.95
N ASN A 283 22.45 -45.25 -0.08
CA ASN A 283 23.23 -46.07 0.85
C ASN A 283 24.12 -45.22 1.77
N ASP A 284 24.25 -45.74 2.99
CA ASP A 284 25.06 -45.32 4.13
C ASP A 284 26.53 -45.00 3.81
N ILE A 285 27.18 -44.20 4.69
CA ILE A 285 28.37 -44.61 5.46
C ILE A 285 28.77 -43.51 6.48
N THR A 286 28.80 -43.97 7.73
CA THR A 286 29.45 -43.56 8.99
C THR A 286 30.50 -42.43 9.06
N ALA A 287 30.44 -41.74 10.22
CA ALA A 287 31.32 -40.73 10.82
C ALA A 287 32.81 -41.15 11.00
N PRO A 288 33.70 -40.26 11.50
CA PRO A 288 33.82 -40.09 12.96
C PRO A 288 34.15 -38.68 13.49
N LEU A 289 33.83 -38.52 14.78
CA LEU A 289 34.16 -37.42 15.69
C LEU A 289 35.67 -37.18 15.82
N SER A 290 36.05 -35.93 16.12
CA SER A 290 37.26 -35.61 16.87
C SER A 290 36.96 -34.57 17.96
N GLN A 291 37.47 -34.84 19.16
CA GLN A 291 37.33 -34.06 20.39
C GLN A 291 38.48 -33.07 20.54
N GLY A 292 38.17 -31.90 21.12
CA GLY A 292 38.97 -31.31 22.20
C GLY A 292 39.85 -30.10 21.86
N SER A 293 39.44 -28.90 22.28
CA SER A 293 40.12 -28.18 23.39
C SER A 293 39.32 -26.95 23.80
N ASN A 294 39.12 -26.83 25.11
CA ASN A 294 38.43 -25.77 25.81
C ASN A 294 39.35 -24.54 25.95
N GLU A 295 38.85 -23.36 25.60
CA GLU A 295 39.23 -22.12 26.29
C GLU A 295 37.95 -21.31 26.55
N GLU A 296 37.63 -21.19 27.83
CA GLU A 296 36.50 -20.45 28.36
C GLU A 296 36.76 -18.94 28.23
N THR A 297 35.86 -18.19 27.63
CA THR A 297 35.74 -16.75 27.88
C THR A 297 34.26 -16.38 27.90
N GLN A 298 33.82 -15.94 29.08
CA GLN A 298 32.43 -15.65 29.44
C GLN A 298 31.83 -14.54 28.57
N ILE A 299 30.72 -14.85 27.89
CA ILE A 299 29.76 -13.88 27.38
C ILE A 299 28.41 -14.29 27.96
N GLN A 300 27.79 -13.39 28.73
CA GLN A 300 26.46 -13.57 29.30
C GLN A 300 25.43 -13.68 28.16
N GLU A 301 24.98 -14.90 27.89
CA GLU A 301 23.80 -15.16 27.08
C GLU A 301 22.55 -14.81 27.90
N HIS A 302 21.79 -13.85 27.40
CA HIS A 302 20.40 -13.66 27.81
C HIS A 302 19.61 -14.90 27.33
N GLN A 303 19.18 -15.73 28.30
CA GLN A 303 18.32 -16.89 28.05
C GLN A 303 17.08 -16.52 27.24
N CYS A 304 16.96 -17.11 26.06
CA CYS A 304 15.69 -17.32 25.38
C CYS A 304 15.07 -18.57 26.03
N ASP A 305 14.00 -18.39 26.81
CA ASP A 305 13.26 -19.51 27.39
C ASP A 305 12.70 -20.38 26.26
N ASP A 306 13.19 -21.60 26.22
CA ASP A 306 12.67 -22.70 25.42
C ASP A 306 11.27 -23.04 25.96
N LEU A 307 10.22 -22.62 25.24
CA LEU A 307 8.83 -22.87 25.62
C LEU A 307 8.59 -24.38 25.62
N ASN A 308 8.62 -24.95 26.83
CA ASN A 308 8.46 -26.35 27.12
C ASN A 308 7.12 -26.85 26.52
N THR A 309 7.17 -27.86 25.65
CA THR A 309 6.01 -28.46 24.96
C THR A 309 4.86 -28.86 25.91
N ARG A 310 5.17 -29.03 27.19
CA ARG A 310 4.22 -29.29 28.28
C ARG A 310 3.36 -28.07 28.64
N ASP A 311 3.91 -26.85 28.58
CA ASP A 311 3.20 -25.60 28.85
C ASP A 311 2.23 -25.24 27.74
N CYS A 312 2.60 -25.46 26.47
CA CYS A 312 1.70 -25.21 25.35
C CYS A 312 0.43 -26.08 25.42
N ARG A 313 0.52 -27.33 25.88
CA ARG A 313 -0.65 -28.20 26.04
C ARG A 313 -1.59 -27.73 27.15
N ILE A 314 -1.04 -27.26 28.26
CA ILE A 314 -1.82 -26.76 29.41
C ILE A 314 -2.52 -25.45 29.02
N GLN A 315 -1.79 -24.50 28.42
CA GLN A 315 -2.38 -23.25 27.93
C GLN A 315 -3.46 -23.48 26.88
N LEU A 316 -3.27 -24.47 25.98
CA LEU A 316 -4.29 -24.81 24.99
C LEU A 316 -5.56 -25.33 25.67
N ALA A 317 -5.43 -26.21 26.66
CA ALA A 317 -6.57 -26.77 27.39
C ALA A 317 -7.35 -25.68 28.16
N GLU A 318 -6.64 -24.77 28.83
CA GLU A 318 -7.25 -23.63 29.54
C GLU A 318 -8.04 -22.72 28.59
N VAL A 319 -7.48 -22.42 27.41
CA VAL A 319 -8.17 -21.62 26.38
C VAL A 319 -9.44 -22.31 25.87
N PHE A 320 -9.43 -23.63 25.71
CA PHE A 320 -10.61 -24.37 25.27
C PHE A 320 -11.72 -24.43 26.33
N GLU A 321 -11.37 -24.56 27.62
CA GLU A 321 -12.34 -24.47 28.72
C GLU A 321 -12.97 -23.07 28.82
N ASP A 322 -12.16 -22.02 28.68
CA ASP A 322 -12.65 -20.64 28.66
C ASP A 322 -13.58 -20.38 27.47
N LEU A 323 -13.23 -20.91 26.29
CA LEU A 323 -14.08 -20.80 25.10
C LEU A 323 -15.41 -21.55 25.28
N LEU A 324 -15.40 -22.75 25.87
CA LEU A 324 -16.62 -23.52 26.15
C LEU A 324 -17.54 -22.77 27.11
N THR A 325 -16.98 -22.16 28.15
CA THR A 325 -17.72 -21.35 29.11
C THR A 325 -18.35 -20.12 28.44
N ASN A 326 -17.58 -19.39 27.63
CA ASN A 326 -18.04 -18.20 26.93
C ASN A 326 -19.11 -18.46 25.86
N VAL A 327 -19.09 -19.65 25.23
CA VAL A 327 -20.13 -20.08 24.28
C VAL A 327 -21.46 -20.33 24.95
N ASN A 328 -21.44 -20.94 26.13
CA ASN A 328 -22.64 -21.22 26.90
C ASN A 328 -23.30 -19.94 27.43
N GLU A 329 -22.50 -18.90 27.72
CA GLU A 329 -23.00 -17.62 28.23
C GLU A 329 -23.40 -16.62 27.13
N LYS A 330 -22.71 -16.62 25.98
CA LYS A 330 -22.86 -15.62 24.90
C LYS A 330 -22.87 -16.26 23.51
N GLN A 331 -23.78 -17.21 23.33
CA GLN A 331 -23.88 -18.04 22.14
C GLN A 331 -23.90 -17.22 20.82
N ASP A 332 -24.65 -16.13 20.75
CA ASP A 332 -24.83 -15.31 19.53
C ASP A 332 -23.53 -14.64 19.03
N ILE A 333 -22.56 -14.40 19.92
CA ILE A 333 -21.32 -13.69 19.60
C ILE A 333 -20.21 -14.67 19.19
N PHE A 334 -20.11 -15.80 19.89
CA PHE A 334 -18.99 -16.74 19.73
C PHE A 334 -19.27 -17.88 18.76
N GLN A 335 -20.55 -18.22 18.52
CA GLN A 335 -20.92 -19.32 17.62
C GLN A 335 -20.40 -19.15 16.18
N PRO A 336 -20.45 -17.97 15.54
CA PRO A 336 -19.91 -17.80 14.17
C PRO A 336 -18.38 -18.01 14.10
N ALA A 337 -17.65 -17.51 15.10
CA ALA A 337 -16.19 -17.61 15.15
C ALA A 337 -15.74 -19.06 15.38
N ILE A 338 -16.46 -19.80 16.22
CA ILE A 338 -16.14 -21.20 16.52
C ILE A 338 -16.50 -22.11 15.35
N LEU A 339 -17.63 -21.88 14.67
CA LEU A 339 -17.94 -22.59 13.43
C LEU A 339 -16.85 -22.36 12.37
N SER A 340 -16.37 -21.12 12.23
CA SER A 340 -15.25 -20.82 11.33
C SER A 340 -13.98 -21.57 11.74
N PHE A 341 -13.63 -21.59 13.03
CA PHE A 341 -12.46 -22.28 13.55
C PHE A 341 -12.54 -23.80 13.33
N VAL A 342 -13.66 -24.43 13.66
CA VAL A 342 -13.90 -25.88 13.46
C VAL A 342 -13.82 -26.25 11.98
N ASN A 343 -14.40 -25.42 11.10
CA ASN A 343 -14.31 -25.64 9.65
C ASN A 343 -12.88 -25.51 9.14
N SER A 344 -12.12 -24.52 9.62
CA SER A 344 -10.71 -24.37 9.29
C SER A 344 -9.87 -25.53 9.81
N TYR A 345 -10.11 -26.00 11.04
CA TYR A 345 -9.39 -27.13 11.61
C TYR A 345 -9.67 -28.44 10.84
N ASN A 346 -10.94 -28.74 10.54
CA ASN A 346 -11.31 -29.93 9.76
C ASN A 346 -10.83 -29.87 8.30
N SER A 347 -10.55 -28.67 7.78
CA SER A 347 -9.97 -28.50 6.44
C SER A 347 -8.46 -28.71 6.39
N LEU A 348 -7.78 -28.73 7.53
CA LEU A 348 -6.39 -29.15 7.62
C LEU A 348 -6.35 -30.66 7.40
N LYS A 349 -5.84 -31.10 6.25
CA LYS A 349 -5.44 -32.50 6.07
C LYS A 349 -4.27 -32.75 7.03
N THR A 350 -4.57 -33.29 8.20
CA THR A 350 -3.57 -33.94 9.03
C THR A 350 -3.26 -35.28 8.38
N ASP A 351 -2.05 -35.43 7.86
CA ASP A 351 -1.50 -36.72 7.47
C ASP A 351 -1.60 -37.67 8.68
N ALA A 352 -2.35 -38.76 8.50
CA ALA A 352 -2.40 -39.90 9.41
C ALA A 352 -1.45 -40.98 8.90
#